data_AF-A0A927T8X3-F1
#
_entry.id   AF-A0A927T8X3-F1
#
_cell.length_a   1.000
_cell.length_b   1.000
_cell.length_c   1.000
_cell.angle_alpha   90.00
_cell.angle_beta   90.00
_cell.angle_gamma   90.00
#
_symmetry.space_group_name_H-M   'P 1'
#
loop_
_entity.id
_entity.type
_entity.pdbx_description
1 polymer ?
#
loop_
_entity_poly.entity_id
_entity_poly.type
_entity_poly.pdbx_seq_one_letter_code
_entity_poly.pdbx_strand_id
1 'polypeptide(L)'
;MIQIWNSFHAYIGNGLTFLLYVLAVVYLWVREKDKEKRILFLYLPLAILVLYFCPVSNLIFKRILGDEIIYRFLWLLPEILTLGYGFVCLLQQISKPVWKSLVALVLIVCFACSGKYVYANPYFTVAENRFHVPNTVKDVCDAMIIPGREVMAAMPDEMIPYVRQYTANICMPYGRDVVAGFVPKPDLYLELQKSEIDCEKVANLARESNVYYIVLNPAKTKVGAFQDHGYSYVNTVDGYELYLMDGANLANHW
;
A
#
# COMPACT_ATOMS: atom_id res chain seq x y z
N MET A 1 -15.35 -4.32 19.72
CA MET A 1 -16.56 -3.69 19.15
C MET A 1 -16.23 -2.37 18.47
N ILE A 2 -15.65 -1.37 19.16
CA ILE A 2 -15.34 -0.04 18.59
C ILE A 2 -14.48 -0.14 17.31
N GLN A 3 -13.40 -0.93 17.32
CA GLN A 3 -12.53 -1.11 16.14
C GLN A 3 -13.28 -1.70 14.92
N ILE A 4 -14.22 -2.62 15.14
CA ILE A 4 -15.01 -3.27 14.06
C ILE A 4 -15.89 -2.24 13.37
N TRP A 5 -16.58 -1.42 14.16
CA TRP A 5 -17.41 -0.34 13.65
C TRP A 5 -16.60 0.71 12.91
N ASN A 6 -15.43 1.09 13.43
CA ASN A 6 -14.53 2.04 12.76
C ASN A 6 -14.05 1.51 11.41
N SER A 7 -13.63 0.24 11.34
CA SER A 7 -13.23 -0.40 10.10
C SER A 7 -14.37 -0.53 9.09
N PHE A 8 -15.58 -0.82 9.56
CA PHE A 8 -16.77 -0.88 8.70
C PHE A 8 -17.17 0.50 8.17
N HIS A 9 -17.12 1.54 9.00
CA HIS A 9 -17.33 2.92 8.58
C HIS A 9 -16.28 3.36 7.55
N ALA A 10 -15.01 3.00 7.75
CA ALA A 10 -13.95 3.26 6.79
C ALA A 10 -14.19 2.54 5.45
N TYR A 11 -14.70 1.30 5.49
CA TYR A 11 -15.06 0.53 4.29
C TYR A 11 -16.21 1.15 3.50
N ILE A 12 -17.31 1.51 4.17
CA ILE A 12 -18.47 2.16 3.54
C ILE A 12 -18.07 3.52 2.95
N GLY A 13 -17.13 4.20 3.62
CA GLY A 13 -16.75 5.55 3.30
C GLY A 13 -17.87 6.56 3.58
N ASN A 14 -17.78 7.72 2.95
CA ASN A 14 -18.72 8.84 3.14
C ASN A 14 -19.68 9.01 1.95
N GLY A 15 -19.66 8.08 1.00
CA GLY A 15 -20.46 8.14 -0.23
C GLY A 15 -21.81 7.44 -0.10
N LEU A 16 -22.61 7.51 -1.16
CA LEU A 16 -23.90 6.81 -1.28
C LEU A 16 -23.78 5.43 -1.94
N THR A 17 -22.58 5.02 -2.37
CA THR A 17 -22.36 3.76 -3.09
C THR A 17 -22.84 2.55 -2.28
N PHE A 18 -22.51 2.49 -0.99
CA PHE A 18 -22.98 1.41 -0.13
C PHE A 18 -24.50 1.42 0.07
N LEU A 19 -25.13 2.59 0.07
CA LEU A 19 -26.60 2.68 0.10
C LEU A 19 -27.20 2.11 -1.19
N LEU A 20 -26.65 2.45 -2.37
CA LEU A 20 -27.06 1.86 -3.64
C LEU A 20 -26.89 0.33 -3.63
N TYR A 21 -25.80 -0.16 -3.03
CA TYR A 21 -25.55 -1.58 -2.87
C TYR A 21 -26.63 -2.25 -2.01
N VAL A 22 -26.97 -1.69 -0.84
CA VAL A 22 -28.06 -2.21 0.00
C VAL A 22 -29.40 -2.20 -0.75
N LEU A 23 -29.71 -1.13 -1.49
CA LEU A 23 -30.92 -1.07 -2.31
C LEU A 23 -30.94 -2.16 -3.40
N ALA A 24 -29.81 -2.43 -4.05
CA ALA A 24 -29.68 -3.50 -5.03
C ALA A 24 -29.85 -4.88 -4.38
N VAL A 25 -29.27 -5.11 -3.20
CA VAL A 25 -29.47 -6.36 -2.42
C VAL A 25 -30.95 -6.55 -2.09
N VAL A 26 -31.64 -5.51 -1.60
CA VAL A 26 -33.08 -5.57 -1.29
C VAL A 26 -33.91 -5.86 -2.56
N TYR A 27 -33.59 -5.20 -3.67
CA TYR A 27 -34.24 -5.45 -4.96
C TYR A 27 -34.07 -6.91 -5.41
N LEU A 28 -32.84 -7.42 -5.38
CA LEU A 28 -32.53 -8.80 -5.76
C LEU A 28 -33.16 -9.81 -4.79
N TRP A 29 -33.25 -9.48 -3.49
CA TRP A 29 -33.92 -10.33 -2.52
C TRP A 29 -35.37 -10.61 -2.90
N VAL A 30 -36.08 -9.60 -3.40
CA VAL A 30 -37.47 -9.70 -3.83
C VAL A 30 -37.58 -10.35 -5.21
N ARG A 31 -36.78 -9.90 -6.17
CA ARG A 31 -36.94 -10.23 -7.60
C ARG A 31 -36.20 -11.48 -8.05
N GLU A 32 -34.99 -11.72 -7.55
CA GLU A 32 -34.17 -12.85 -7.99
C GLU A 32 -34.70 -14.16 -7.41
N LYS A 33 -34.90 -15.16 -8.26
CA LYS A 33 -35.41 -16.50 -7.88
C LYS A 33 -34.40 -17.61 -8.15
N ASP A 34 -33.40 -17.36 -8.99
CA ASP A 34 -32.33 -18.30 -9.27
C ASP A 34 -31.48 -18.52 -8.01
N LYS A 35 -31.39 -19.78 -7.59
CA LYS A 35 -30.71 -20.16 -6.35
C LYS A 35 -29.23 -19.80 -6.38
N GLU A 36 -28.54 -19.99 -7.50
CA GLU A 36 -27.10 -19.73 -7.61
C GLU A 36 -26.81 -18.23 -7.50
N LYS A 37 -27.63 -17.42 -8.18
CA LYS A 37 -27.52 -15.95 -8.12
C LYS A 37 -27.84 -15.41 -6.72
N ARG A 38 -28.85 -15.99 -6.04
CA ARG A 38 -29.15 -15.66 -4.64
C ARG A 38 -28.02 -16.04 -3.69
N ILE A 39 -27.34 -17.17 -3.93
CA ILE A 39 -26.15 -17.54 -3.15
C ILE A 39 -25.08 -16.46 -3.28
N LEU A 40 -24.75 -16.08 -4.52
CA LEU A 40 -23.67 -15.12 -4.77
C LEU A 40 -23.98 -13.71 -4.25
N PHE A 41 -25.17 -13.18 -4.52
CA PHE A 41 -25.48 -11.77 -4.27
C PHE A 41 -26.21 -11.49 -2.95
N LEU A 42 -26.78 -12.51 -2.29
CA LEU A 42 -27.57 -12.34 -1.06
C LEU A 42 -27.00 -13.14 0.10
N TYR A 43 -26.87 -14.47 -0.04
CA TYR A 43 -26.53 -15.34 1.08
C TYR A 43 -25.05 -15.25 1.47
N LEU A 44 -24.14 -15.28 0.49
CA LEU A 44 -22.71 -15.15 0.74
C LEU A 44 -22.37 -13.78 1.38
N PRO A 45 -22.85 -12.63 0.85
CA PRO A 45 -22.54 -11.34 1.46
C PRO A 45 -23.14 -11.20 2.86
N LEU A 46 -24.36 -11.71 3.08
CA LEU A 46 -24.97 -11.73 4.40
C LEU A 46 -24.17 -12.59 5.38
N ALA A 47 -23.71 -13.76 4.97
CA ALA A 47 -22.87 -14.63 5.79
C ALA A 47 -21.54 -13.95 6.14
N ILE A 48 -20.90 -13.27 5.19
CA ILE A 48 -19.68 -12.48 5.43
C ILE A 48 -19.93 -11.41 6.48
N LEU A 49 -21.02 -10.64 6.36
CA LEU A 49 -21.37 -9.59 7.33
C LEU A 49 -21.67 -10.18 8.72
N VAL A 50 -22.43 -11.27 8.79
CA VAL A 50 -22.73 -11.97 10.05
C VAL A 50 -21.44 -12.44 10.72
N LEU A 51 -20.53 -13.09 9.98
CA LEU A 51 -19.24 -13.53 10.50
C LEU A 51 -18.36 -12.34 10.91
N TYR A 52 -18.39 -11.24 10.18
CA TYR A 52 -17.61 -10.04 10.47
C TYR A 52 -18.04 -9.37 11.79
N PHE A 53 -19.36 -9.23 12.01
CA PHE A 53 -19.93 -8.63 13.21
C PHE A 53 -20.04 -9.60 14.40
N CYS A 54 -19.97 -10.91 14.16
CA CYS A 54 -19.99 -11.93 15.21
C CYS A 54 -18.72 -11.82 16.10
N PRO A 55 -18.85 -11.57 17.42
CA PRO A 55 -17.69 -11.42 18.30
C PRO A 55 -16.81 -12.66 18.38
N VAL A 56 -17.42 -13.86 18.32
CA VAL A 56 -16.70 -15.14 18.41
C VAL A 56 -15.84 -15.36 17.17
N SER A 57 -16.42 -15.17 15.98
CA SER A 57 -15.71 -15.26 14.70
C SER A 57 -14.56 -14.25 14.65
N ASN A 58 -14.81 -13.02 15.08
CA ASN A 58 -13.80 -11.98 15.13
C ASN A 58 -12.62 -12.36 16.05
N LEU A 59 -12.90 -12.87 17.26
CA LEU A 59 -11.86 -13.33 18.18
C LEU A 59 -10.98 -14.43 17.57
N ILE A 60 -11.59 -15.38 16.87
CA ILE A 60 -10.86 -16.46 16.19
C ILE A 60 -9.99 -15.88 15.07
N PHE A 61 -10.54 -15.01 14.23
CA PHE A 61 -9.80 -14.41 13.12
C PHE A 61 -8.66 -13.51 13.61
N LYS A 62 -8.83 -12.73 14.68
CA LYS A 62 -7.76 -11.94 15.31
C LYS A 62 -6.58 -12.82 15.72
N ARG A 63 -6.86 -13.98 16.32
CA ARG A 63 -5.82 -14.91 16.77
C ARG A 63 -5.05 -15.57 15.63
N ILE A 64 -5.72 -15.87 14.51
CA ILE A 64 -5.11 -16.57 13.37
C ILE A 64 -4.41 -15.61 12.41
N LEU A 65 -5.04 -14.47 12.12
CA LEU A 65 -4.64 -13.56 11.04
C LEU A 65 -4.04 -12.25 11.56
N GLY A 66 -4.15 -11.95 12.85
CA GLY A 66 -3.76 -10.66 13.41
C GLY A 66 -4.84 -9.58 13.25
N ASP A 67 -4.71 -8.53 14.06
CA ASP A 67 -5.71 -7.45 14.16
C ASP A 67 -5.85 -6.63 12.87
N GLU A 68 -4.78 -6.53 12.08
CA GLU A 68 -4.70 -5.69 10.87
C GLU A 68 -5.28 -6.34 9.60
N ILE A 69 -5.86 -7.53 9.69
CA ILE A 69 -6.36 -8.27 8.52
C ILE A 69 -7.89 -8.32 8.44
N ILE A 70 -8.59 -8.11 9.56
CA ILE A 70 -10.04 -8.37 9.64
C ILE A 70 -10.88 -7.50 8.72
N TYR A 71 -10.49 -6.25 8.49
CA TYR A 71 -11.23 -5.39 7.56
C TYR A 71 -11.23 -5.93 6.11
N ARG A 72 -10.25 -6.78 5.73
CA ARG A 72 -10.17 -7.36 4.37
C ARG A 72 -11.31 -8.33 4.08
N PHE A 73 -11.99 -8.87 5.10
CA PHE A 73 -13.21 -9.65 4.89
C PHE A 73 -14.32 -8.84 4.23
N LEU A 74 -14.36 -7.52 4.46
CA LEU A 74 -15.34 -6.65 3.80
C LEU A 74 -15.06 -6.55 2.29
N TRP A 75 -13.83 -6.77 1.83
CA TRP A 75 -13.49 -6.80 0.39
C TRP A 75 -14.05 -8.03 -0.33
N LEU A 76 -14.53 -9.04 0.40
CA LEU A 76 -15.21 -10.19 -0.18
C LEU A 76 -16.67 -9.89 -0.54
N LEU A 77 -17.21 -8.73 -0.13
CA LEU A 77 -18.55 -8.31 -0.52
C LEU A 77 -18.54 -7.99 -2.03
N PRO A 78 -19.41 -8.62 -2.84
CA PRO A 78 -19.43 -8.45 -4.29
C PRO A 78 -20.18 -7.16 -4.68
N GLU A 79 -19.84 -6.03 -4.08
CA GLU A 79 -20.57 -4.77 -4.19
C GLU A 79 -20.78 -4.31 -5.63
N ILE A 80 -19.69 -4.24 -6.40
CA ILE A 80 -19.71 -3.81 -7.81
C ILE A 80 -20.53 -4.78 -8.67
N LEU A 81 -20.38 -6.09 -8.42
CA LEU A 81 -21.09 -7.13 -9.19
C LEU A 81 -22.59 -7.13 -8.88
N THR A 82 -22.97 -6.97 -7.60
CA THR A 82 -24.37 -6.87 -7.17
C THR A 82 -25.04 -5.63 -7.77
N LEU A 83 -24.36 -4.49 -7.78
CA LEU A 83 -24.85 -3.27 -8.41
C LEU A 83 -25.06 -3.45 -9.92
N GLY A 84 -24.04 -3.94 -10.63
CA GLY A 84 -24.11 -4.19 -12.07
C GLY A 84 -25.23 -5.16 -12.44
N TYR A 85 -25.33 -6.28 -11.72
CA TYR A 85 -26.39 -7.26 -11.92
C TYR A 85 -27.78 -6.69 -11.62
N GLY A 86 -27.94 -6.02 -10.48
CA GLY A 86 -29.19 -5.38 -10.07
C GLY A 86 -29.68 -4.34 -11.09
N PHE A 87 -28.77 -3.51 -11.61
CA PHE A 87 -29.08 -2.52 -12.65
C PHE A 87 -29.55 -3.19 -13.94
N VAL A 88 -28.87 -4.24 -14.39
CA VAL A 88 -29.27 -5.01 -15.59
C VAL A 88 -30.66 -5.63 -15.40
N CYS A 89 -30.90 -6.27 -14.26
CA CYS A 89 -32.22 -6.85 -13.93
C CYS A 89 -33.33 -5.80 -13.90
N LEU A 90 -33.05 -4.59 -13.40
CA LEU A 90 -34.01 -3.49 -13.41
C LEU A 90 -34.31 -3.03 -14.84
N LEU A 91 -33.27 -2.86 -15.67
CA LEU A 91 -33.41 -2.45 -17.07
C LEU A 91 -34.12 -3.49 -17.94
N GLN A 92 -34.04 -4.78 -17.61
CA GLN A 92 -34.77 -5.84 -18.30
C GLN A 92 -36.29 -5.75 -18.10
N GLN A 93 -36.78 -5.10 -17.04
CA GLN A 93 -38.21 -4.88 -16.81
C GLN A 93 -38.81 -3.81 -17.74
N ILE A 94 -37.97 -3.06 -18.46
CA ILE A 94 -38.40 -1.95 -19.31
C ILE A 94 -38.44 -2.41 -20.76
N SER A 95 -39.64 -2.48 -21.32
CA SER A 95 -39.86 -2.92 -22.71
C SER A 95 -39.52 -1.86 -23.76
N LYS A 96 -39.82 -0.59 -23.47
CA LYS A 96 -39.62 0.51 -24.43
C LYS A 96 -38.14 0.93 -24.48
N PRO A 97 -37.48 0.93 -25.65
CA PRO A 97 -36.04 1.18 -25.74
C PRO A 97 -35.65 2.59 -25.27
N VAL A 98 -36.46 3.61 -25.59
CA VAL A 98 -36.22 5.00 -25.15
C VAL A 98 -36.18 5.10 -23.62
N TRP A 99 -37.17 4.50 -22.94
CA TRP A 99 -37.23 4.50 -21.47
C TRP A 99 -36.10 3.68 -20.86
N LYS A 100 -35.72 2.57 -21.49
CA LYS A 100 -34.60 1.75 -21.06
C LYS A 100 -33.28 2.54 -21.09
N SER A 101 -33.03 3.27 -22.18
CA SER A 101 -31.85 4.14 -22.30
C SER A 101 -31.86 5.28 -21.30
N LEU A 102 -33.02 5.92 -21.08
CA LEU A 102 -33.16 6.98 -20.08
C LEU A 102 -32.87 6.48 -18.66
N VAL A 103 -33.48 5.35 -18.26
CA VAL A 103 -33.22 4.77 -16.93
C VAL A 103 -31.77 4.31 -16.79
N ALA A 104 -31.17 3.75 -17.85
CA ALA A 104 -29.76 3.38 -17.83
C ALA A 104 -28.86 4.59 -17.60
N LEU A 105 -29.12 5.71 -18.28
CA LEU A 105 -28.40 6.97 -18.08
C LEU A 105 -28.55 7.48 -16.65
N VAL A 106 -29.77 7.45 -16.10
CA VAL A 106 -30.03 7.86 -14.70
C VAL A 106 -29.23 6.98 -13.73
N LEU A 107 -29.21 5.66 -13.91
CA LEU A 107 -28.44 4.75 -13.05
C LEU A 107 -26.94 5.03 -13.12
N ILE A 108 -26.40 5.29 -14.33
CA ILE A 108 -24.99 5.65 -14.52
C ILE A 108 -24.67 6.95 -13.78
N VAL A 109 -25.50 7.99 -13.95
CA VAL A 109 -25.30 9.28 -13.29
C VAL A 109 -25.42 9.15 -11.77
N CYS A 110 -26.42 8.42 -11.27
CA CYS A 110 -26.58 8.15 -9.84
C CYS A 110 -25.35 7.47 -9.24
N PHE A 111 -24.79 6.46 -9.93
CA PHE A 111 -23.58 5.77 -9.49
C PHE A 111 -22.33 6.65 -9.59
N ALA A 112 -22.16 7.41 -10.67
CA ALA A 112 -21.04 8.33 -10.83
C ALA A 112 -21.02 9.43 -9.74
N CYS A 113 -22.21 9.91 -9.34
CA CYS A 113 -22.38 10.90 -8.29
C CYS A 113 -22.37 10.30 -6.87
N SER A 114 -22.39 8.98 -6.69
CA SER A 114 -22.44 8.36 -5.35
C SER A 114 -21.09 8.29 -4.66
N GLY A 115 -19.99 8.43 -5.41
CA GLY A 115 -18.62 8.30 -4.92
C GLY A 115 -17.86 9.62 -4.84
N LYS A 116 -16.57 9.51 -4.48
CA LYS A 116 -15.60 10.61 -4.58
C LYS A 116 -14.66 10.37 -5.75
N TYR A 117 -14.27 11.45 -6.43
CA TYR A 117 -13.29 11.38 -7.51
C TYR A 117 -11.90 11.05 -6.95
N VAL A 118 -11.36 9.89 -7.28
CA VAL A 118 -10.08 9.39 -6.72
C VAL A 118 -8.91 10.32 -7.01
N TYR A 119 -8.86 10.90 -8.22
CA TYR A 119 -7.78 11.80 -8.62
C TYR A 119 -7.87 13.21 -8.00
N ALA A 120 -8.91 13.52 -7.23
CA ALA A 120 -8.91 14.73 -6.38
C ALA A 120 -8.09 14.53 -5.10
N ASN A 121 -7.63 13.32 -4.81
CA ASN A 121 -6.81 13.04 -3.65
C ASN A 121 -5.42 13.67 -3.82
N PRO A 122 -4.95 14.54 -2.90
CA PRO A 122 -3.62 15.14 -3.00
C PRO A 122 -2.47 14.13 -2.96
N TYR A 123 -2.71 12.91 -2.46
CA TYR A 123 -1.74 11.83 -2.48
C TYR A 123 -1.71 11.05 -3.80
N PHE A 124 -2.57 11.40 -4.77
CA PHE A 124 -2.57 10.81 -6.09
C PHE A 124 -1.88 11.76 -7.07
N THR A 125 -0.63 11.48 -7.39
CA THR A 125 0.17 12.26 -8.33
C THR A 125 0.30 11.52 -9.67
N VAL A 126 0.62 12.27 -10.73
CA VAL A 126 0.95 11.68 -12.03
C VAL A 126 2.26 10.91 -11.89
N ALA A 127 2.32 9.70 -12.44
CA ALA A 127 3.51 8.86 -12.39
C ALA A 127 4.68 9.53 -13.14
N GLU A 128 5.82 9.65 -12.48
CA GLU A 128 7.04 10.26 -13.05
C GLU A 128 7.78 9.31 -14.01
N ASN A 129 7.63 8.01 -13.82
CA ASN A 129 8.22 6.96 -14.64
C ASN A 129 7.33 5.70 -14.69
N ARG A 130 7.69 4.75 -15.56
CA ARG A 130 6.97 3.48 -15.76
C ARG A 130 6.86 2.58 -14.53
N PHE A 131 7.69 2.81 -13.50
CA PHE A 131 7.69 2.02 -12.27
C PHE A 131 6.79 2.62 -11.21
N HIS A 132 6.21 3.80 -11.45
CA HIS A 132 5.35 4.52 -10.50
C HIS A 132 6.06 4.77 -9.15
N VAL A 133 7.36 5.06 -9.22
CA VAL A 133 8.18 5.49 -8.07
C VAL A 133 8.74 6.90 -8.36
N PRO A 134 9.14 7.68 -7.35
CA PRO A 134 9.84 8.95 -7.60
C PRO A 134 11.12 8.72 -8.41
N ASN A 135 11.43 9.60 -9.37
CA ASN A 135 12.64 9.49 -10.20
C ASN A 135 13.92 9.48 -9.34
N THR A 136 13.93 10.26 -8.26
CA THR A 136 15.05 10.27 -7.30
C THR A 136 15.33 8.91 -6.68
N VAL A 137 14.30 8.11 -6.36
CA VAL A 137 14.51 6.74 -5.85
C VAL A 137 15.14 5.86 -6.94
N LYS A 138 14.62 5.96 -8.17
CA LYS A 138 15.10 5.20 -9.32
C LYS A 138 16.59 5.49 -9.57
N ASP A 139 16.95 6.77 -9.63
CA ASP A 139 18.30 7.20 -10.00
C ASP A 139 19.31 6.91 -8.87
N VAL A 140 18.92 7.08 -7.59
CA VAL A 140 19.74 6.64 -6.44
C VAL A 140 19.97 5.13 -6.49
N CYS A 141 18.93 4.33 -6.76
CA CYS A 141 19.06 2.88 -6.87
C CYS A 141 19.97 2.49 -8.05
N ASP A 142 19.80 3.09 -9.23
CA ASP A 142 20.63 2.83 -10.42
C ASP A 142 22.11 3.11 -10.16
N ALA A 143 22.43 4.13 -9.36
CA ALA A 143 23.80 4.45 -8.98
C ALA A 143 24.46 3.38 -8.09
N MET A 144 23.68 2.51 -7.43
CA MET A 144 24.17 1.47 -6.53
C MET A 144 24.02 0.05 -7.09
N ILE A 145 23.23 -0.16 -8.14
CA ILE A 145 23.03 -1.48 -8.73
C ILE A 145 24.34 -1.99 -9.33
N ILE A 146 24.68 -3.22 -8.97
CA ILE A 146 25.82 -3.94 -9.54
C ILE A 146 25.28 -5.19 -10.25
N PRO A 147 25.60 -5.40 -11.53
CA PRO A 147 25.16 -6.59 -12.26
C PRO A 147 25.54 -7.88 -11.54
N GLY A 148 24.58 -8.79 -11.41
CA GLY A 148 24.83 -10.14 -10.87
C GLY A 148 24.89 -10.27 -9.36
N ARG A 149 24.68 -9.19 -8.58
CA ARG A 149 24.64 -9.28 -7.11
C ARG A 149 23.60 -8.37 -6.47
N GLU A 150 23.20 -8.75 -5.26
CA GLU A 150 22.45 -7.89 -4.36
C GLU A 150 23.41 -6.96 -3.59
N VAL A 151 22.89 -5.80 -3.23
CA VAL A 151 23.60 -4.76 -2.48
C VAL A 151 22.74 -4.34 -1.30
N MET A 152 23.29 -4.45 -0.09
CA MET A 152 22.65 -3.94 1.11
C MET A 152 22.89 -2.43 1.23
N ALA A 153 21.84 -1.63 1.29
CA ALA A 153 21.91 -0.18 1.43
C ALA A 153 21.00 0.32 2.56
N ALA A 154 21.55 1.17 3.44
CA ALA A 154 20.77 1.92 4.40
C ALA A 154 20.18 3.16 3.73
N MET A 155 18.86 3.25 3.73
CA MET A 155 18.09 4.25 2.98
C MET A 155 17.28 5.15 3.91
N PRO A 156 16.95 6.38 3.50
CA PRO A 156 16.05 7.24 4.26
C PRO A 156 14.58 6.82 4.10
N ASP A 157 13.73 7.20 5.06
CA ASP A 157 12.35 6.70 5.20
C ASP A 157 11.48 6.92 3.97
N GLU A 158 11.65 8.06 3.33
CA GLU A 158 10.90 8.44 2.14
C GLU A 158 11.16 7.52 0.94
N MET A 159 12.29 6.81 0.91
CA MET A 159 12.66 5.91 -0.19
C MET A 159 12.26 4.46 0.05
N ILE A 160 12.23 4.01 1.32
CA ILE A 160 12.04 2.60 1.69
C ILE A 160 10.84 1.94 0.98
N PRO A 161 9.65 2.55 0.90
CA PRO A 161 8.51 1.92 0.24
C PRO A 161 8.71 1.66 -1.25
N TYR A 162 9.55 2.46 -1.90
CA TYR A 162 9.71 2.50 -3.35
C TYR A 162 10.88 1.64 -3.84
N VAL A 163 11.94 1.46 -3.04
CA VAL A 163 13.13 0.68 -3.45
C VAL A 163 12.74 -0.72 -3.90
N ARG A 164 11.95 -1.45 -3.11
CA ARG A 164 11.49 -2.81 -3.46
C ARG A 164 10.48 -2.85 -4.61
N GLN A 165 9.76 -1.75 -4.87
CA GLN A 165 8.90 -1.62 -6.05
C GLN A 165 9.72 -1.41 -7.32
N TYR A 166 10.87 -0.72 -7.20
CA TYR A 166 11.77 -0.47 -8.31
C TYR A 166 12.66 -1.67 -8.65
N THR A 167 13.34 -2.25 -7.67
CA THR A 167 14.34 -3.29 -7.90
C THR A 167 14.46 -4.26 -6.73
N ALA A 168 14.80 -5.53 -7.04
CA ALA A 168 15.12 -6.54 -6.05
C ALA A 168 16.61 -6.55 -5.68
N ASN A 169 17.47 -5.96 -6.52
CA ASN A 169 18.92 -5.97 -6.34
C ASN A 169 19.41 -5.12 -5.15
N ILE A 170 18.57 -4.21 -4.66
CA ILE A 170 18.88 -3.42 -3.46
C ILE A 170 18.11 -4.01 -2.28
N CYS A 171 18.87 -4.53 -1.32
CA CYS A 171 18.39 -4.98 -0.02
C CYS A 171 18.55 -3.86 1.01
N MET A 172 17.71 -3.85 2.03
CA MET A 172 17.75 -2.83 3.09
C MET A 172 17.78 -3.53 4.45
N PRO A 173 18.54 -2.99 5.43
CA PRO A 173 18.64 -3.57 6.78
C PRO A 173 17.36 -3.38 7.60
N TYR A 174 16.44 -2.53 7.13
CA TYR A 174 15.14 -2.27 7.71
C TYR A 174 14.12 -1.98 6.59
N GLY A 175 12.84 -2.29 6.84
CA GLY A 175 11.78 -2.19 5.84
C GLY A 175 10.62 -1.28 6.26
N ARG A 176 9.54 -1.34 5.46
CA ARG A 176 8.29 -0.61 5.74
C ARG A 176 7.68 -1.00 7.08
N ASP A 177 7.91 -2.22 7.55
CA ASP A 177 7.49 -2.73 8.85
C ASP A 177 8.09 -1.93 10.03
N VAL A 178 9.37 -1.53 9.91
CA VAL A 178 10.03 -0.64 10.89
C VAL A 178 9.41 0.76 10.83
N VAL A 179 9.22 1.32 9.63
CA VAL A 179 8.63 2.66 9.42
C VAL A 179 7.19 2.73 9.93
N ALA A 180 6.41 1.67 9.69
CA ALA A 180 5.02 1.55 10.13
C ALA A 180 4.87 1.18 11.62
N GLY A 181 5.98 0.88 12.32
CA GLY A 181 5.97 0.52 13.74
C GLY A 181 5.44 -0.89 14.03
N PHE A 182 5.46 -1.79 13.05
CA PHE A 182 5.05 -3.18 13.23
C PHE A 182 6.12 -4.04 13.92
N VAL A 183 7.38 -3.62 13.85
CA VAL A 183 8.52 -4.28 14.50
C VAL A 183 9.37 -3.26 15.27
N PRO A 184 10.16 -3.70 16.26
CA PRO A 184 11.10 -2.83 16.96
C PRO A 184 12.06 -2.14 15.98
N LYS A 185 12.36 -0.87 16.25
CA LYS A 185 13.25 -0.06 15.42
C LYS A 185 14.72 -0.45 15.67
N PRO A 186 15.48 -0.90 14.66
CA PRO A 186 16.90 -1.19 14.82
C PRO A 186 17.71 0.05 15.18
N ASP A 187 18.84 -0.11 15.87
CA ASP A 187 19.69 1.01 16.29
C ASP A 187 20.22 1.83 15.10
N LEU A 188 20.57 1.15 14.00
CA LEU A 188 20.99 1.82 12.75
C LEU A 188 19.90 2.76 12.23
N TYR A 189 18.65 2.29 12.20
CA TYR A 189 17.51 3.10 11.78
C TYR A 189 17.34 4.31 12.70
N LEU A 190 17.37 4.11 14.02
CA LEU A 190 17.19 5.18 15.00
C LEU A 190 18.27 6.26 14.89
N GLU A 191 19.53 5.85 14.70
CA GLU A 191 20.64 6.80 14.52
C GLU A 191 20.46 7.59 13.22
N LEU A 192 20.11 6.91 12.13
CA LEU A 192 19.85 7.54 10.84
C LEU A 192 18.62 8.46 10.85
N GLN A 193 17.69 8.36 11.81
CA GLN A 193 16.56 9.30 11.93
C GLN A 193 16.92 10.64 12.56
N LYS A 194 18.04 10.74 13.29
CA LYS A 194 18.41 11.99 13.97
C LYS A 194 18.70 13.10 12.96
N SER A 195 18.42 14.35 13.35
CA SER A 195 18.77 15.53 12.55
C SER A 195 20.29 15.74 12.49
N GLU A 196 20.97 15.40 13.59
CA GLU A 196 22.41 15.35 13.70
C GLU A 196 22.81 13.88 13.91
N ILE A 197 23.60 13.34 12.98
CA ILE A 197 24.03 11.94 13.00
C ILE A 197 25.51 11.85 13.39
N ASP A 198 25.84 10.83 14.19
CA ASP A 198 27.21 10.47 14.53
C ASP A 198 27.76 9.50 13.45
N CYS A 199 28.72 9.96 12.66
CA CYS A 199 29.28 9.18 11.55
C CYS A 199 29.98 7.89 12.03
N GLU A 200 30.66 7.91 13.18
CA GLU A 200 31.32 6.72 13.74
C GLU A 200 30.28 5.67 14.11
N LYS A 201 29.25 6.11 14.84
CA LYS A 201 28.20 5.21 15.31
C LYS A 201 27.40 4.62 14.16
N VAL A 202 27.00 5.43 13.18
CA VAL A 202 26.31 4.94 11.98
C VAL A 202 27.19 3.95 11.22
N ALA A 203 28.48 4.24 11.01
CA ALA A 203 29.39 3.35 10.28
C ALA A 203 29.56 1.99 10.99
N ASN A 204 29.65 1.99 12.32
CA ASN A 204 29.73 0.76 13.12
C ASN A 204 28.47 -0.09 12.97
N LEU A 205 27.29 0.51 13.19
CA LEU A 205 25.99 -0.18 13.07
C LEU A 205 25.71 -0.66 11.64
N ALA A 206 26.14 0.10 10.63
CA ALA A 206 26.02 -0.26 9.23
C ALA A 206 26.88 -1.49 8.90
N ARG A 207 28.12 -1.56 9.40
CA ARG A 207 28.98 -2.75 9.26
C ARG A 207 28.40 -3.98 9.92
N GLU A 208 27.86 -3.86 11.13
CA GLU A 208 27.17 -4.96 11.83
C GLU A 208 25.99 -5.52 11.03
N SER A 209 25.32 -4.65 10.25
CA SER A 209 24.18 -5.00 9.40
C SER A 209 24.58 -5.36 7.95
N ASN A 210 25.88 -5.54 7.66
CA ASN A 210 26.44 -5.79 6.32
C ASN A 210 26.00 -4.78 5.26
N VAL A 211 25.82 -3.51 5.65
CA VAL A 211 25.45 -2.42 4.74
C VAL A 211 26.68 -2.01 3.94
N TYR A 212 26.54 -1.98 2.60
CA TYR A 212 27.59 -1.51 1.71
C TYR A 212 27.43 -0.03 1.40
N TYR A 213 26.20 0.44 1.21
CA TYR A 213 25.92 1.85 0.94
C TYR A 213 25.11 2.50 2.05
N ILE A 214 25.52 3.70 2.46
CA ILE A 214 24.74 4.58 3.30
C ILE A 214 24.26 5.74 2.43
N VAL A 215 22.93 5.89 2.30
CA VAL A 215 22.30 6.97 1.56
C VAL A 215 21.77 8.00 2.54
N LEU A 216 22.23 9.24 2.43
CA LEU A 216 21.87 10.31 3.35
C LEU A 216 21.16 11.46 2.66
N ASN A 217 20.12 11.95 3.34
CA ASN A 217 19.46 13.20 2.99
C ASN A 217 20.44 14.37 3.22
N PRO A 218 20.59 15.29 2.26
CA PRO A 218 21.55 16.40 2.36
C PRO A 218 21.26 17.37 3.51
N ALA A 219 20.04 17.37 4.05
CA ALA A 219 19.65 18.22 5.16
C ALA A 219 20.19 17.74 6.52
N LYS A 220 20.80 16.56 6.61
CA LYS A 220 21.33 16.02 7.88
C LYS A 220 22.68 16.62 8.24
N THR A 221 22.81 17.05 9.49
CA THR A 221 24.09 17.46 10.08
C THR A 221 24.90 16.22 10.43
N LYS A 222 26.18 16.21 10.07
CA LYS A 222 27.12 15.11 10.35
C LYS A 222 28.09 15.53 11.45
N VAL A 223 28.24 14.71 12.48
CA VAL A 223 29.31 14.82 13.48
C VAL A 223 30.39 13.82 13.10
N GLY A 224 31.60 14.33 12.84
CA GLY A 224 32.69 13.54 12.25
C GLY A 224 32.54 13.33 10.75
N ALA A 225 33.31 12.40 10.20
CA ALA A 225 33.33 12.07 8.78
C ALA A 225 33.26 10.55 8.58
N PHE A 226 32.42 10.08 7.66
CA PHE A 226 32.31 8.66 7.32
C PHE A 226 33.64 8.06 6.83
N GLN A 227 34.47 8.88 6.20
CA GLN A 227 35.79 8.51 5.68
C GLN A 227 36.74 8.05 6.79
N ASP A 228 36.59 8.59 8.00
CA ASP A 228 37.41 8.20 9.15
C ASP A 228 36.98 6.84 9.73
N HIS A 229 35.85 6.30 9.26
CA HIS A 229 35.18 5.14 9.85
C HIS A 229 34.86 4.02 8.84
N GLY A 230 35.55 4.01 7.70
CA GLY A 230 35.50 2.92 6.72
C GLY A 230 34.42 3.08 5.64
N TYR A 231 33.95 4.30 5.38
CA TYR A 231 32.99 4.61 4.31
C TYR A 231 33.43 5.85 3.52
N SER A 232 33.72 5.65 2.24
CA SER A 232 34.11 6.73 1.33
C SER A 232 32.90 7.33 0.61
N TYR A 233 32.88 8.66 0.49
CA TYR A 233 31.93 9.34 -0.39
C TYR A 233 32.15 8.93 -1.84
N VAL A 234 31.08 8.56 -2.55
CA VAL A 234 31.14 8.13 -3.95
C VAL A 234 30.56 9.19 -4.88
N ASN A 235 29.33 9.62 -4.61
CA ASN A 235 28.62 10.56 -5.46
C ASN A 235 27.42 11.18 -4.70
N THR A 236 26.84 12.22 -5.28
CA THR A 236 25.55 12.77 -4.90
C THR A 236 24.58 12.59 -6.06
N VAL A 237 23.43 11.98 -5.80
CA VAL A 237 22.39 11.72 -6.81
C VAL A 237 21.11 12.37 -6.33
N ASP A 238 20.58 13.32 -7.11
CA ASP A 238 19.36 14.08 -6.78
C ASP A 238 19.37 14.68 -5.36
N GLY A 239 20.54 15.16 -4.94
CA GLY A 239 20.75 15.74 -3.62
C GLY A 239 21.11 14.73 -2.52
N TYR A 240 20.89 13.43 -2.71
CA TYR A 240 21.25 12.41 -1.72
C TYR A 240 22.73 12.03 -1.83
N GLU A 241 23.45 12.05 -0.72
CA GLU A 241 24.85 11.65 -0.65
C GLU A 241 24.96 10.13 -0.49
N LEU A 242 25.80 9.50 -1.32
CA LEU A 242 26.07 8.07 -1.28
C LEU A 242 27.48 7.82 -0.73
N TYR A 243 27.54 7.04 0.34
CA TYR A 243 28.79 6.57 0.95
C TYR A 243 28.91 5.06 0.79
N LEU A 244 30.05 4.59 0.29
CA LEU A 244 30.34 3.17 0.07
C LEU A 244 31.38 2.68 1.08
N MET A 245 31.13 1.50 1.64
CA MET A 245 32.07 0.83 2.54
C MET A 245 33.43 0.60 1.85
N ASP A 246 34.50 1.00 2.53
CA ASP A 246 35.86 0.84 2.02
C ASP A 246 36.22 -0.64 1.87
N GLY A 247 36.91 -0.98 0.78
CA GLY A 247 37.26 -2.37 0.49
C GLY A 247 36.07 -3.26 0.11
N ALA A 248 34.86 -2.71 -0.04
CA ALA A 248 33.77 -3.42 -0.68
C ALA A 248 34.18 -3.79 -2.11
N ASN A 249 34.50 -5.06 -2.33
CA ASN A 249 34.86 -5.53 -3.66
C ASN A 249 33.59 -5.58 -4.52
N LEU A 250 33.29 -4.47 -5.18
CA LEU A 250 32.17 -4.32 -6.11
C LEU A 250 32.53 -4.79 -7.53
N ALA A 251 33.79 -5.21 -7.76
CA ALA A 251 34.36 -5.43 -9.08
C ALA A 251 34.59 -6.90 -9.46
N ASN A 252 34.30 -7.86 -8.58
CA ASN A 252 34.43 -9.28 -8.95
C ASN A 252 33.17 -9.77 -9.66
N HIS A 253 33.14 -9.59 -10.98
CA HIS A 253 32.44 -10.47 -11.90
C HIS A 253 32.93 -11.91 -11.70
N TRP A 254 32.03 -12.87 -11.43
CA TRP A 254 31.85 -14.15 -12.13
C TRP A 254 30.60 -14.83 -11.56
#